data_AF-A0A7C4YZK9-F1
#
_entry.id   AF-A0A7C4YZK9-F1
#
_cell.length_a   1.000
_cell.length_b   1.000
_cell.length_c   1.000
_cell.angle_alpha   90.00
_cell.angle_beta   90.00
_cell.angle_gamma   90.00
#
_symmetry.space_group_name_H-M   'P 1'
#
loop_
_entity.id
_entity.type
_entity.pdbx_description
1 polymer ?
#
loop_
_entity_poly.entity_id
_entity_poly.type
_entity_poly.pdbx_seq_one_letter_code
_entity_poly.pdbx_strand_id
1 'polypeptide(L)' 'MLTEKEIGVLELRAKGLTQVEVAKKLGISQAAVSDFEKNARRKIYEAQEILDVAKTLGIPQRKVRK' A
#
# COMPACT_ATOMS: atom_id res chain seq x y z
N MET A 1 -4.93 5.60 -6.19
CA MET A 1 -3.46 5.70 -6.07
C MET A 1 -3.07 5.70 -4.60
N LEU A 2 -1.92 5.12 -4.23
CA LEU A 2 -1.41 5.18 -2.86
C LEU A 2 -0.85 6.59 -2.57
N THR A 3 -1.02 7.06 -1.34
CA THR A 3 -0.40 8.31 -0.86
C THR A 3 1.01 8.05 -0.33
N GLU A 4 1.82 9.11 -0.20
CA GLU A 4 3.17 9.00 0.39
C GLU A 4 3.14 8.43 1.82
N LYS A 5 2.12 8.78 2.61
CA LYS A 5 1.94 8.25 3.96
C LYS A 5 1.60 6.75 3.95
N GLU A 6 0.72 6.32 3.04
CA GLU A 6 0.40 4.91 2.84
C GLU A 6 1.63 4.10 2.40
N ILE A 7 2.41 4.64 1.44
CA ILE A 7 3.66 4.03 0.99
C ILE A 7 4.66 3.93 2.15
N GLY A 8 4.89 5.02 2.89
CA GLY A 8 5.82 5.03 4.02
C GLY A 8 5.44 4.05 5.13
N VAL A 9 4.13 3.90 5.42
CA VAL A 9 3.64 2.87 6.35
C VAL A 9 3.96 1.47 5.82
N LEU A 10 3.64 1.16 4.56
CA LEU A 10 3.90 -0.16 3.98
C LEU A 10 5.39 -0.50 3.92
N GLU A 11 6.25 0.45 3.57
CA GLU A 11 7.71 0.24 3.53
C GLU A 11 8.29 -0.11 4.89
N LEU A 12 7.84 0.57 5.96
CA LEU A 12 8.32 0.28 7.31
C LEU A 12 7.74 -1.03 7.84
N ARG A 13 6.47 -1.35 7.52
CA ARG A 13 5.86 -2.64 7.85
C ARG A 13 6.58 -3.79 7.13
N ALA A 14 6.98 -3.62 5.87
CA ALA A 14 7.76 -4.60 5.12
C ALA A 14 9.16 -4.86 5.71
N LYS A 15 9.70 -3.90 6.46
CA LYS A 15 10.96 -4.05 7.22
C LYS A 15 10.77 -4.72 8.59
N GLY A 16 9.55 -5.15 8.92
CA GLY A 16 9.24 -5.90 10.15
C GLY A 16 8.83 -5.02 11.35
N LEU A 17 8.77 -3.70 11.20
CA LEU A 17 8.37 -2.80 12.30
C LEU A 17 6.89 -2.99 12.62
N THR A 18 6.54 -2.97 13.91
CA THR A 18 5.15 -2.94 14.40
C THR A 18 4.48 -1.59 14.11
N GLN A 19 3.15 -1.53 14.13
CA GLN A 19 2.43 -0.27 13.89
C GLN A 19 2.77 0.82 14.92
N VAL A 20 3.11 0.44 16.16
CA VAL A 20 3.55 1.36 17.20
C VAL A 20 4.92 1.96 16.88
N GLU A 21 5.87 1.15 16.38
CA GLU A 21 7.18 1.62 15.96
C GLU A 21 7.09 2.51 14.71
N VAL A 22 6.23 2.14 13.76
CA VAL A 22 5.93 2.96 12.58
C VAL A 22 5.33 4.30 13.00
N ALA A 23 4.38 4.30 13.93
CA ALA A 23 3.75 5.51 14.46
C ALA A 23 4.79 6.45 15.07
N LYS A 24 5.69 5.92 15.91
CA LYS A 24 6.82 6.68 16.49
C LYS A 24 7.73 7.25 15.40
N LYS A 25 8.07 6.46 14.38
CA LYS A 25 9.00 6.87 13.32
C LYS A 25 8.42 7.91 12.37
N LEU A 26 7.10 7.85 12.13
CA LEU A 26 6.40 8.79 11.24
C LEU A 26 5.80 9.99 11.97
N GLY A 27 5.89 10.05 13.30
CA GLY A 27 5.33 11.13 14.11
C GLY A 27 3.80 11.21 14.07
N ILE A 28 3.12 10.07 13.99
CA ILE A 28 1.66 9.97 13.92
C ILE A 28 1.13 8.98 14.98
N SER A 29 -0.20 8.91 15.16
CA SER A 29 -0.80 7.92 16.07
C SER A 29 -0.77 6.51 15.47
N GLN A 30 -0.77 5.48 16.32
CA GLN A 30 -0.90 4.09 15.86
C GLN A 30 -2.24 3.85 15.15
N ALA A 31 -3.32 4.50 15.59
CA ALA A 31 -4.60 4.46 14.90
C ALA A 31 -4.49 4.98 13.45
N ALA A 32 -3.81 6.12 13.24
CA ALA A 32 -3.56 6.63 11.89
C ALA A 32 -2.73 5.67 11.03
N VAL A 33 -1.72 5.00 11.61
CA VAL A 33 -0.96 3.95 10.92
C VAL A 33 -1.87 2.80 10.49
N SER A 34 -2.76 2.35 11.39
CA SER A 34 -3.72 1.30 11.07
C SER A 34 -4.65 1.69 9.92
N ASP A 35 -5.16 2.93 9.94
CA ASP A 35 -6.03 3.44 8.87
C ASP A 35 -5.30 3.52 7.53
N PHE A 36 -4.07 4.05 7.52
CA PHE A 36 -3.24 4.07 6.31
C PHE A 36 -2.93 2.66 5.81
N GLU A 37 -2.56 1.72 6.69
CA GLU A 37 -2.27 0.34 6.29
C GLU A 37 -3.52 -0.33 5.69
N LYS A 38 -4.69 -0.17 6.31
CA LYS A 38 -5.95 -0.71 5.82
C LYS A 38 -6.32 -0.13 4.45
N ASN A 39 -6.25 1.19 4.30
CA ASN A 39 -6.59 1.86 3.04
C ASN A 39 -5.62 1.49 1.91
N ALA A 40 -4.32 1.42 2.22
CA ALA A 40 -3.29 1.01 1.28
C ALA A 40 -3.52 -0.42 0.78
N ARG A 41 -3.78 -1.37 1.70
CA ARG A 41 -4.08 -2.76 1.35
C ARG A 41 -5.33 -2.88 0.50
N ARG A 42 -6.39 -2.15 0.80
CA ARG A 42 -7.63 -2.14 0.00
C ARG A 42 -7.35 -1.69 -1.43
N LYS A 43 -6.63 -0.56 -1.60
CA LYS A 43 -6.25 -0.04 -2.92
C LYS A 43 -5.40 -1.03 -3.73
N ILE A 44 -4.48 -1.74 -3.07
CA ILE A 44 -3.64 -2.76 -3.72
C ILE A 44 -4.52 -3.92 -4.20
N TYR A 45 -5.45 -4.37 -3.37
CA TYR A 45 -6.38 -5.45 -3.73
C TYR A 45 -7.27 -5.06 -4.93
N GLU A 46 -7.91 -3.89 -4.87
CA GLU A 46 -8.72 -3.36 -5.97
C GLU A 46 -7.89 -3.23 -7.27
N ALA A 47 -6.65 -2.76 -7.18
CA ALA A 47 -5.76 -2.66 -8.33
C ALA A 47 -5.40 -4.03 -8.90
N GLN A 48 -5.21 -5.04 -8.04
CA GLN A 48 -4.93 -6.41 -8.48
C GLN A 48 -6.12 -7.00 -9.24
N GLU A 49 -7.35 -6.83 -8.74
CA GLU A 49 -8.57 -7.29 -9.44
C GLU A 49 -8.68 -6.66 -10.83
N ILE A 50 -8.41 -5.35 -10.95
CA ILE A 50 -8.43 -4.65 -12.24
C ILE A 50 -7.35 -5.21 -13.19
N LEU A 51 -6.14 -5.46 -12.68
CA LEU A 51 -5.06 -6.04 -13.49
C LEU A 51 -5.39 -7.46 -13.96
N ASP A 52 -6.08 -8.25 -13.14
CA ASP A 52 -6.51 -9.61 -13.47
C ASP A 52 -7.58 -9.62 -14.57
N VAL A 53 -8.55 -8.70 -14.48
CA VAL A 53 -9.53 -8.47 -15.56
C VAL A 53 -8.80 -8.07 -16.85
N ALA A 54 -7.89 -7.10 -16.77
CA ALA A 54 -7.19 -6.62 -17.94
C ALA A 54 -6.32 -7.71 -18.59
N LYS A 55 -5.71 -8.58 -17.78
CA LYS A 55 -4.98 -9.76 -18.26
C LYS A 55 -5.88 -10.77 -18.96
N THR A 56 -7.07 -11.03 -18.40
CA THR A 56 -8.07 -11.93 -18.97
C THR A 56 -8.55 -11.45 -20.34
N LEU A 57 -8.70 -10.13 -20.50
CA LEU A 57 -9.12 -9.49 -21.75
C LEU A 57 -7.97 -9.27 -22.75
N GLY A 58 -6.74 -9.68 -22.42
CA GLY A 58 -5.57 -9.47 -23.28
C GLY A 58 -5.14 -8.00 -23.43
N ILE A 59 -5.54 -7.13 -22.50
CA ILE A 59 -5.21 -5.70 -22.53
C ILE A 59 -3.74 -5.53 -22.11
N PRO A 60 -2.87 -4.95 -22.96
CA PRO A 60 -1.45 -4.79 -22.65
C PRO A 60 -1.24 -3.85 -21.45
N GLN A 61 -0.53 -4.34 -20.43
CA GLN A 61 -0.18 -3.58 -19.23
C GLN A 61 1.25 -3.06 -19.32
N ARG A 62 1.43 -1.74 -19.21
CA ARG A 62 2.76 -1.12 -19.18
C ARG A 62 3.39 -1.35 -17.80
N LYS A 63 4.54 -2.04 -17.76
CA LYS A 63 5.32 -2.16 -16.52
C LYS A 63 5.93 -0.81 -16.17
N VAL A 64 5.68 -0.33 -14.95
CA VAL A 64 6.43 0.82 -14.39
C VAL A 64 7.84 0.34 -14.12
N ARG A 65 8.84 0.95 -14.76
CA ARG A 65 10.25 0.70 -14.46
C ARG A 65 10.55 1.32 -13.08
N LYS A 66 11.17 0.54 -12.19
CA LYS A 66 11.76 1.05 -10.94
C LYS A 66 12.97 1.91 -11.26
#